data_AF-A0A544YN01-F1
#
_entry.id   AF-A0A544YN01-F1
#
_cell.length_a   1.000
_cell.length_b   1.000
_cell.length_c   1.000
_cell.angle_alpha   90.00
_cell.angle_beta   90.00
_cell.angle_gamma   90.00
#
_symmetry.space_group_name_H-M   'P 1'
#
loop_
_entity.id
_entity.type
_entity.pdbx_description
1 polymer ?
#
loop_
_entity_poly.entity_id
_entity_poly.type
_entity_poly.pdbx_seq_one_letter_code
_entity_poly.pdbx_strand_id
1 'polypeptide(L)'
;MAKGLTKSSLVSQAFPLRRRSGSRVRSWMDLSFRFCYDPEGEYLTVLSTFVGVYGDAEGEDRLCHFDYERNKADGYPEAHIQVYGASSVLEKWGGNLLERGLHRLHFPAGHRRFRWCLEDVIEFVAREGIADAKPGWAEAIEPGRRRFHQMQLKAAIRRDMDTAIAYLREEGYTIAPPQ
;
A
#
# COMPACT_ATOMS: atom_id res chain seq x y z
N MET A 1 -1.81 14.11 -20.86
CA MET A 1 -0.65 13.32 -20.43
C MET A 1 0.11 14.12 -19.38
N ALA A 2 0.27 13.61 -18.15
CA ALA A 2 1.06 14.31 -17.15
C ALA A 2 2.54 14.27 -17.55
N LYS A 3 3.10 15.40 -17.97
CA LYS A 3 4.56 15.60 -18.03
C LYS A 3 5.04 15.64 -16.58
N GLY A 4 5.62 14.55 -16.08
CA GLY A 4 6.02 14.44 -14.68
C GLY A 4 6.96 13.27 -14.40
N LEU A 5 7.58 13.30 -13.22
CA LEU A 5 8.53 12.32 -12.71
C LEU A 5 8.03 10.87 -12.92
N THR A 6 8.80 10.10 -13.68
CA THR A 6 8.53 8.67 -13.90
C THR A 6 9.04 7.85 -12.70
N LYS A 7 8.68 6.56 -12.60
CA LYS A 7 9.25 5.68 -11.56
C LYS A 7 10.79 5.65 -11.65
N SER A 8 11.32 5.65 -12.88
CA SER A 8 12.75 5.76 -13.18
C SER A 8 13.39 7.11 -12.83
N SER A 9 12.59 8.15 -12.55
CA SER A 9 13.08 9.47 -12.17
C SER A 9 13.21 9.67 -10.65
N LEU A 10 12.83 8.66 -9.86
CA LEU A 10 12.94 8.70 -8.41
C LEU A 10 14.09 7.81 -7.96
N VAL A 11 14.98 8.39 -7.16
CA VAL A 11 15.97 7.64 -6.39
C VAL A 11 15.45 7.57 -4.97
N SER A 12 15.16 6.36 -4.50
CA SER A 12 14.87 6.07 -3.11
C SER A 12 15.98 5.18 -2.56
N GLN A 13 16.21 5.25 -1.24
CA GLN A 13 17.23 4.46 -0.57
C GLN A 13 16.60 3.83 0.66
N ALA A 14 16.81 2.51 0.80
CA ALA A 14 16.39 1.76 1.97
C ALA A 14 17.05 2.34 3.23
N PHE A 15 16.26 2.49 4.29
CA PHE A 15 16.74 2.92 5.60
C PHE A 15 16.60 1.77 6.62
N PRO A 16 17.55 1.68 7.58
CA PRO A 16 17.55 0.60 8.54
C PRO A 16 16.37 0.72 9.49
N LEU A 17 15.73 -0.42 9.77
CA LEU A 17 14.74 -0.54 10.83
C LEU A 17 15.46 -0.79 12.16
N ARG A 18 15.00 -0.11 13.23
CA ARG A 18 15.63 -0.21 14.54
C ARG A 18 15.51 -1.64 15.08
N ARG A 19 16.62 -2.16 15.58
CA ARG A 19 16.68 -3.41 16.36
C ARG A 19 17.44 -3.20 17.66
N ARG A 20 17.18 -4.04 18.67
CA ARG A 20 17.95 -4.10 19.92
C ARG A 20 19.40 -4.44 19.60
N SER A 21 20.31 -3.87 20.39
CA SER A 21 21.74 -4.16 20.30
C SER A 21 21.97 -5.67 20.41
N GLY A 22 22.74 -6.25 19.48
CA GLY A 22 23.02 -7.69 19.42
C GLY A 22 22.02 -8.54 18.62
N SER A 23 20.96 -7.96 18.04
CA SER A 23 20.09 -8.69 17.12
C SER A 23 20.85 -9.10 15.85
N ARG A 24 20.75 -10.37 15.45
CA ARG A 24 21.29 -10.85 14.17
C ARG A 24 20.40 -10.48 12.98
N VAL A 25 19.13 -10.19 13.24
CA VAL A 25 18.19 -9.72 12.21
C VAL A 25 18.54 -8.29 11.87
N ARG A 26 18.91 -8.05 10.62
CA ARG A 26 19.02 -6.72 10.06
C ARG A 26 17.94 -6.58 9.01
N SER A 27 17.18 -5.49 9.10
CA SER A 27 16.04 -5.23 8.22
C SER A 27 16.05 -3.77 7.79
N TRP A 28 15.62 -3.54 6.56
CA TRP A 28 15.53 -2.22 5.96
C TRP A 28 14.16 -2.03 5.35
N MET A 29 13.76 -0.77 5.22
CA MET A 29 12.53 -0.39 4.54
C MET A 29 12.83 0.70 3.52
N ASP A 30 12.19 0.62 2.36
CA ASP A 30 12.16 1.70 1.37
C ASP A 30 10.71 2.16 1.18
N LEU A 31 10.52 3.45 0.91
CA LEU A 31 9.22 4.02 0.63
C LEU A 31 9.30 5.11 -0.44
N SER A 32 8.36 5.06 -1.37
CA SER A 32 8.23 6.04 -2.45
C SER A 32 6.77 6.34 -2.72
N PHE A 33 6.44 7.64 -2.78
CA PHE A 33 5.11 8.14 -3.07
C PHE A 33 5.17 9.10 -4.25
N ARG A 34 4.33 8.86 -5.25
CA ARG A 34 4.07 9.82 -6.33
C ARG A 34 2.65 10.33 -6.22
N PHE A 35 2.49 11.62 -6.44
CA PHE A 35 1.21 12.29 -6.39
C PHE A 35 0.89 12.92 -7.75
N CYS A 36 -0.41 13.05 -8.01
CA CYS A 36 -0.96 13.79 -9.14
C CYS A 36 -2.22 14.50 -8.65
N TYR A 37 -2.74 15.46 -9.42
CA TYR A 37 -4.11 15.90 -9.19
C TYR A 37 -5.09 14.79 -9.53
N ASP A 38 -6.25 14.80 -8.89
CA ASP A 38 -7.38 13.99 -9.31
C ASP A 38 -7.94 14.49 -10.67
N PRO A 39 -8.82 13.72 -11.35
CA PRO A 39 -9.31 14.08 -12.68
C PRO A 39 -9.94 15.48 -12.76
N GLU A 40 -10.58 15.94 -11.69
CA GLU A 40 -11.22 17.25 -11.59
C GLU A 40 -10.23 18.38 -11.27
N GLY A 41 -8.99 18.07 -10.88
CA GLY A 41 -7.97 19.07 -10.53
C GLY A 41 -8.11 19.66 -9.13
N GLU A 42 -9.02 19.14 -8.31
CA GLU A 42 -9.37 19.72 -7.00
C GLU A 42 -8.49 19.21 -5.87
N TYR A 43 -8.04 17.95 -5.94
CA TYR A 43 -7.33 17.29 -4.85
C TYR A 43 -6.02 16.68 -5.32
N LEU A 44 -4.98 16.85 -4.52
CA LEU A 44 -3.78 16.03 -4.65
C LEU A 44 -4.09 14.59 -4.23
N THR A 45 -3.78 13.63 -5.09
CA THR A 45 -4.03 12.21 -4.88
C THR A 45 -2.80 11.37 -5.17
N VAL A 46 -2.72 10.20 -4.55
CA VAL A 46 -1.64 9.25 -4.81
C VAL A 46 -1.81 8.69 -6.22
N LEU A 47 -0.76 8.83 -7.03
CA LEU A 47 -0.57 8.20 -8.33
C LEU A 47 0.05 6.81 -8.15
N SER A 48 1.10 6.71 -7.33
CA SER A 48 1.66 5.41 -6.95
C SER A 48 2.30 5.43 -5.57
N THR A 49 2.26 4.29 -4.89
CA THR A 49 3.03 4.03 -3.66
C THR A 49 3.84 2.76 -3.86
N PHE A 50 5.06 2.78 -3.31
CA PHE A 50 5.90 1.62 -3.14
C PHE A 50 6.37 1.60 -1.70
N VAL A 51 6.23 0.47 -1.01
CA VAL A 51 6.88 0.23 0.29
C VAL A 51 7.53 -1.14 0.24
N GLY A 52 8.85 -1.20 0.38
CA GLY A 52 9.60 -2.45 0.35
C GLY A 52 10.24 -2.78 1.68
N VAL A 53 10.29 -4.06 2.03
CA VAL A 53 10.97 -4.58 3.24
C VAL A 53 12.07 -5.55 2.82
N TYR A 54 13.28 -5.36 3.36
CA TYR A 54 14.51 -6.02 2.91
C TYR A 54 15.37 -6.56 4.05
N GLY A 55 16.22 -7.53 3.73
CA GLY A 55 17.28 -8.09 4.56
C GLY A 55 18.65 -7.42 4.37
N ASP A 56 18.78 -6.47 3.45
CA ASP A 56 19.99 -5.69 3.19
C ASP A 56 19.70 -4.20 2.91
N ALA A 57 20.75 -3.38 2.84
CA ALA A 57 20.64 -1.93 2.64
C ALA A 57 20.48 -1.55 1.16
N GLU A 58 20.89 -2.45 0.28
CA GLU A 58 20.92 -2.28 -1.17
C GLU A 58 19.55 -2.53 -1.81
N GLY A 59 18.65 -3.23 -1.11
CA GLY A 59 17.30 -3.56 -1.58
C GLY A 59 17.22 -4.82 -2.44
N GLU A 60 18.24 -5.69 -2.35
CA GLU A 60 18.36 -6.89 -3.17
C GLU A 60 17.76 -8.12 -2.47
N ASP A 61 18.03 -8.31 -1.18
CA ASP A 61 17.43 -9.34 -0.35
C ASP A 61 16.00 -8.94 0.09
N ARG A 62 15.03 -9.17 -0.79
CA ARG A 62 13.64 -8.71 -0.63
C ARG A 62 12.82 -9.71 0.18
N LEU A 63 12.03 -9.21 1.13
CA LEU A 63 11.02 -10.01 1.82
C LEU A 63 9.66 -9.87 1.14
N CYS A 64 9.17 -8.64 1.04
CA CYS A 64 7.90 -8.32 0.43
C CYS A 64 7.83 -6.84 0.05
N HIS A 65 7.04 -6.53 -0.96
CA HIS A 65 6.72 -5.15 -1.33
C HIS A 65 5.21 -4.93 -1.39
N PHE A 66 4.80 -3.74 -0.96
CA PHE A 66 3.45 -3.22 -1.03
C PHE A 66 3.40 -2.18 -2.13
N ASP A 67 2.67 -2.47 -3.19
CA ASP A 67 2.59 -1.63 -4.38
C ASP A 67 1.17 -1.10 -4.58
N TYR A 68 1.08 0.19 -4.89
CA TYR A 68 -0.13 0.81 -5.39
C TYR A 68 0.17 1.61 -6.65
N GLU A 69 -0.60 1.41 -7.71
CA GLU A 69 -0.52 2.18 -8.95
C GLU A 69 -1.91 2.49 -9.48
N ARG A 70 -2.23 3.79 -9.59
CA ARG A 70 -3.52 4.26 -10.09
C ARG A 70 -3.64 4.02 -11.59
N ASN A 71 -4.80 3.49 -12.00
CA ASN A 71 -5.14 3.18 -13.39
C ASN A 71 -4.10 2.26 -14.03
N LYS A 72 -3.67 1.25 -13.29
CA LYS A 72 -2.70 0.26 -13.73
C LYS A 72 -3.21 -0.44 -14.99
N ALA A 73 -2.42 -0.38 -16.07
CA ALA A 73 -2.87 -0.76 -17.42
C ALA A 73 -2.67 -2.24 -17.77
N ASP A 74 -1.91 -2.98 -16.96
CA ASP A 74 -1.49 -4.37 -17.24
C ASP A 74 -2.50 -5.43 -16.75
N GLY A 75 -3.65 -5.02 -16.22
CA GLY A 75 -4.71 -5.90 -15.75
C GLY A 75 -4.51 -6.46 -14.33
N TYR A 76 -3.38 -6.18 -13.67
CA TYR A 76 -3.18 -6.56 -12.28
C TYR A 76 -3.89 -5.62 -11.31
N PRO A 77 -4.17 -6.07 -10.06
CA PRO A 77 -4.78 -5.21 -9.05
C PRO A 77 -3.96 -3.95 -8.82
N GLU A 78 -4.64 -2.81 -8.74
CA GLU A 78 -3.97 -1.53 -8.51
C GLU A 78 -3.23 -1.49 -7.19
N ALA A 79 -3.78 -2.11 -6.14
CA ALA A 79 -3.12 -2.31 -4.88
C ALA A 79 -2.85 -3.81 -4.68
N HIS A 80 -1.59 -4.16 -4.46
CA HIS A 80 -1.18 -5.55 -4.29
C HIS A 80 0.04 -5.66 -3.38
N ILE A 81 0.27 -6.89 -2.94
CA ILE A 81 1.45 -7.28 -2.18
C ILE A 81 2.18 -8.34 -3.00
N GLN A 82 3.50 -8.22 -3.11
CA GLN A 82 4.38 -9.24 -3.65
C GLN A 82 5.25 -9.79 -2.53
N VAL A 83 5.39 -11.11 -2.46
CA VAL A 83 6.18 -11.80 -1.44
C VAL A 83 7.28 -12.60 -2.11
N TYR A 84 8.47 -12.56 -1.54
CA TYR A 84 9.64 -13.26 -2.03
C TYR A 84 9.88 -14.53 -1.19
N GLY A 85 10.33 -15.58 -1.85
CA GLY A 85 10.61 -16.86 -1.21
C GLY A 85 10.37 -18.06 -2.11
N ALA A 86 10.82 -19.21 -1.64
CA ALA A 86 10.50 -20.49 -2.25
C ALA A 86 9.05 -20.90 -1.94
N SER A 87 8.42 -21.61 -2.86
CA SER A 87 7.06 -22.14 -2.67
C SER A 87 6.99 -23.55 -3.23
N SER A 88 6.88 -24.52 -2.32
CA SER A 88 6.68 -25.92 -2.69
C SER A 88 5.37 -26.17 -3.43
N VAL A 89 4.40 -25.25 -3.33
CA VAL A 89 3.17 -25.28 -4.13
C VAL A 89 3.46 -24.90 -5.58
N LEU A 90 4.26 -23.85 -5.82
CA LEU A 90 4.67 -23.49 -7.18
C LEU A 90 5.54 -24.58 -7.81
N GLU A 91 6.41 -25.23 -7.03
CA GLU A 91 7.18 -26.39 -7.48
C GLU A 91 6.26 -27.53 -7.95
N LYS A 92 5.20 -27.82 -7.20
CA LYS A 92 4.20 -28.84 -7.57
C LYS A 92 3.40 -28.47 -8.82
N TRP A 93 3.06 -27.19 -8.99
CA TRP A 93 2.32 -26.72 -10.16
C TRP A 93 3.19 -26.63 -11.42
N GLY A 94 4.49 -26.37 -11.27
CA GLY A 94 5.46 -26.34 -12.36
C GLY A 94 5.20 -25.25 -13.41
N GLY A 95 5.84 -25.41 -14.57
CA GLY A 95 5.68 -24.54 -15.74
C GLY A 95 6.00 -23.06 -15.49
N ASN A 96 5.32 -22.18 -16.23
CA ASN A 96 5.53 -20.73 -16.16
C ASN A 96 5.31 -20.13 -14.76
N LEU A 97 4.48 -20.75 -13.91
CA LEU A 97 4.27 -20.27 -12.54
C LEU A 97 5.50 -20.50 -11.66
N LEU A 98 6.17 -21.65 -11.82
CA LEU A 98 7.44 -21.94 -11.15
C LEU A 98 8.57 -21.03 -11.65
N GLU A 99 8.70 -20.87 -12.98
CA GLU A 99 9.74 -20.03 -13.60
C GLU A 99 9.61 -18.56 -13.20
N ARG A 100 8.37 -18.05 -13.11
CA ARG A 100 8.10 -16.69 -12.64
C ARG A 100 8.40 -16.52 -11.15
N GLY A 101 8.15 -17.54 -10.34
CA GLY A 101 8.35 -17.52 -8.90
C GLY A 101 7.30 -16.71 -8.12
N LEU A 102 7.34 -16.85 -6.79
CA LEU A 102 6.35 -16.29 -5.86
C LEU A 102 6.22 -14.77 -5.95
N HIS A 103 7.35 -14.09 -6.13
CA HIS A 103 7.44 -12.63 -6.21
C HIS A 103 6.70 -12.02 -7.41
N ARG A 104 6.30 -12.83 -8.41
CA ARG A 104 5.50 -12.38 -9.56
C ARG A 104 4.00 -12.53 -9.34
N LEU A 105 3.57 -13.09 -8.22
CA LEU A 105 2.16 -13.14 -7.82
C LEU A 105 1.77 -11.82 -7.16
N HIS A 106 0.69 -11.22 -7.64
CA HIS A 106 0.16 -9.96 -7.13
C HIS A 106 -0.99 -10.27 -6.19
N PHE A 107 -0.68 -10.50 -4.91
CA PHE A 107 -1.71 -10.78 -3.91
C PHE A 107 -2.60 -9.53 -3.77
N PRO A 108 -3.91 -9.63 -4.04
CA PRO A 108 -4.77 -8.45 -4.08
C PRO A 108 -4.94 -7.85 -2.68
N ALA A 109 -4.82 -6.53 -2.58
CA ALA A 109 -5.05 -5.78 -1.35
C ALA A 109 -6.43 -5.11 -1.30
N GLY A 110 -7.33 -5.47 -2.22
CA GLY A 110 -8.64 -4.84 -2.40
C GLY A 110 -8.63 -3.68 -3.40
N HIS A 111 -9.81 -3.06 -3.58
CA HIS A 111 -9.96 -1.92 -4.47
C HIS A 111 -9.16 -0.71 -3.97
N ARG A 112 -8.80 0.25 -4.85
CA ARG A 112 -7.97 1.41 -4.50
C ARG A 112 -8.45 2.23 -3.30
N ARG A 113 -9.74 2.17 -2.94
CA ARG A 113 -10.32 2.87 -1.79
C ARG A 113 -10.25 2.06 -0.48
N PHE A 114 -10.00 0.76 -0.55
CA PHE A 114 -9.89 -0.15 0.59
C PHE A 114 -8.48 -0.75 0.72
N ARG A 115 -7.51 -0.22 -0.02
CA ARG A 115 -6.11 -0.62 0.06
C ARG A 115 -5.49 -0.30 1.42
N TRP A 116 -4.40 -0.98 1.75
CA TRP A 116 -3.51 -0.69 2.89
C TRP A 116 -2.98 0.76 2.87
N CYS A 117 -2.59 1.25 4.04
CA CYS A 117 -1.86 2.51 4.25
C CYS A 117 -0.45 2.25 4.79
N LEU A 118 0.38 3.29 4.91
CA LEU A 118 1.75 3.16 5.43
C LEU A 118 1.73 2.64 6.87
N GLU A 119 0.77 3.08 7.65
CA GLU A 119 0.56 2.67 9.03
C GLU A 119 0.29 1.16 9.16
N ASP A 120 -0.35 0.54 8.17
CA ASP A 120 -0.55 -0.92 8.14
C ASP A 120 0.77 -1.68 7.92
N VAL A 121 1.67 -1.12 7.09
CA VAL A 121 3.02 -1.69 6.91
C VAL A 121 3.87 -1.50 8.17
N ILE A 122 3.77 -0.33 8.84
CA ILE A 122 4.46 -0.08 10.11
C ILE A 122 3.97 -1.07 11.18
N GLU A 123 2.66 -1.30 11.27
CA GLU A 123 2.10 -2.31 12.16
C GLU A 123 2.61 -3.72 11.82
N PHE A 124 2.63 -4.09 10.54
CA PHE A 124 3.18 -5.36 10.08
C PHE A 124 4.63 -5.56 10.55
N VAL A 125 5.53 -4.61 10.29
CA VAL A 125 6.95 -4.78 10.69
C VAL A 125 7.16 -4.78 12.20
N ALA A 126 6.28 -4.11 12.95
CA ALA A 126 6.32 -4.10 14.41
C ALA A 126 5.79 -5.41 15.02
N ARG A 127 4.61 -5.88 14.57
CA ARG A 127 3.91 -7.06 15.09
C ARG A 127 4.62 -8.36 14.74
N GLU A 128 5.19 -8.46 13.55
CA GLU A 128 5.97 -9.62 13.10
C GLU A 128 7.39 -9.65 13.68
N GLY A 129 7.77 -8.65 14.48
CA GLY A 129 9.10 -8.59 15.10
C GLY A 129 10.24 -8.34 14.11
N ILE A 130 9.93 -7.85 12.91
CA ILE A 130 10.90 -7.41 11.89
C ILE A 130 11.66 -6.16 12.38
N ALA A 131 10.99 -5.30 13.14
CA ALA A 131 11.55 -4.12 13.80
C ALA A 131 11.22 -4.11 15.29
N ASP A 132 12.13 -3.57 16.12
CA ASP A 132 11.84 -3.29 17.51
C ASP A 132 11.06 -1.98 17.63
N ALA A 133 9.75 -2.12 17.86
CA ALA A 133 8.86 -0.97 18.00
C ALA A 133 9.08 -0.25 19.34
N LYS A 134 8.96 1.08 19.32
CA LYS A 134 9.03 1.90 20.54
C LYS A 134 7.75 1.72 21.37
N PRO A 135 7.80 1.82 22.71
CA PRO A 135 6.58 1.97 23.50
C PRO A 135 5.70 3.10 22.94
N GLY A 136 4.39 2.87 22.83
CA GLY A 136 3.45 3.85 22.28
C GLY A 136 3.35 3.90 20.74
N TRP A 137 3.99 2.96 20.01
CA TRP A 137 3.99 3.00 18.54
C TRP A 137 2.59 2.84 17.93
N ALA A 138 1.72 2.05 18.56
CA ALA A 138 0.39 1.78 18.05
C ALA A 138 -0.47 3.05 18.10
N GLU A 139 -0.39 3.78 19.22
CA GLU A 139 -1.04 5.06 19.43
C GLU A 139 -0.50 6.13 18.47
N ALA A 140 0.77 6.04 18.08
CA ALA A 140 1.39 6.98 17.15
C ALA A 140 0.92 6.81 15.70
N ILE A 141 0.64 5.58 15.25
CA ILE A 141 0.19 5.33 13.87
C ILE A 141 -1.32 5.51 13.70
N GLU A 142 -2.09 5.26 14.75
CA GLU A 142 -3.54 5.19 14.66
C GLU A 142 -4.22 6.48 14.13
N PRO A 143 -3.80 7.71 14.50
CA PRO A 143 -4.34 8.93 13.91
C PRO A 143 -4.16 9.02 12.39
N GLY A 144 -2.99 8.60 11.88
CA GLY A 144 -2.66 8.59 10.45
C GLY A 144 -3.53 7.60 9.69
N ARG A 145 -3.65 6.37 10.22
CA ARG A 145 -4.55 5.33 9.69
C ARG A 145 -5.99 5.80 9.61
N ARG A 146 -6.54 6.37 10.68
CA ARG A 146 -7.92 6.90 10.67
C ARG A 146 -8.10 7.98 9.63
N ARG A 147 -7.15 8.92 9.52
CA ARG A 147 -7.21 9.98 8.51
C ARG A 147 -7.21 9.39 7.10
N PHE A 148 -6.37 8.39 6.85
CA PHE A 148 -6.33 7.69 5.57
C PHE A 148 -7.67 7.06 5.22
N HIS A 149 -8.27 6.26 6.13
CA HIS A 149 -9.55 5.60 5.89
C HIS A 149 -10.68 6.62 5.69
N GLN A 150 -10.74 7.67 6.50
CA GLN A 150 -11.73 8.74 6.33
C GLN A 150 -11.59 9.43 4.97
N MET A 151 -10.37 9.70 4.51
CA MET A 151 -10.13 10.27 3.18
C MET A 151 -10.52 9.31 2.06
N GLN A 152 -10.24 8.02 2.19
CA GLN A 152 -10.66 7.04 1.19
C GLN A 152 -12.18 6.88 1.15
N LEU A 153 -12.85 6.86 2.31
CA LEU A 153 -14.31 6.80 2.41
C LEU A 153 -14.96 8.02 1.76
N LYS A 154 -14.50 9.24 2.09
CA LYS A 154 -14.97 10.47 1.42
C LYS A 154 -14.77 10.41 -0.09
N ALA A 155 -13.61 9.90 -0.54
CA ALA A 155 -13.33 9.74 -1.96
C ALA A 155 -14.17 8.63 -2.63
N ALA A 156 -14.60 7.61 -1.90
CA ALA A 156 -15.52 6.58 -2.39
C ALA A 156 -16.93 7.16 -2.54
N ILE A 157 -17.46 7.80 -1.48
CA ILE A 157 -18.76 8.48 -1.48
C ILE A 157 -18.84 9.51 -2.61
N ARG A 158 -17.81 10.37 -2.79
CA ARG A 158 -17.81 11.36 -3.87
C ARG A 158 -17.90 10.72 -5.27
N ARG A 159 -17.42 9.50 -5.44
CA ARG A 159 -17.42 8.80 -6.74
C ARG A 159 -18.70 8.02 -7.01
N ASP A 160 -19.49 7.78 -5.96
CA ASP A 160 -20.76 7.07 -6.03
C ASP A 160 -21.74 7.69 -5.02
N MET A 161 -22.08 8.95 -5.29
CA MET A 161 -22.93 9.74 -4.39
C MET A 161 -24.35 9.20 -4.35
N ASP A 162 -24.85 8.67 -5.46
CA ASP A 162 -26.21 8.15 -5.58
C ASP A 162 -26.42 6.95 -4.66
N THR A 163 -25.49 5.99 -4.64
CA THR A 163 -25.53 4.86 -3.69
C THR A 163 -25.47 5.35 -2.24
N ALA A 164 -24.62 6.33 -1.93
CA ALA A 164 -24.55 6.89 -0.58
C ALA A 164 -25.85 7.58 -0.15
N ILE A 165 -26.48 8.37 -1.04
CA ILE A 165 -27.76 9.04 -0.77
C ILE A 165 -28.89 8.02 -0.61
N ALA A 166 -28.94 6.99 -1.46
CA ALA A 166 -29.94 5.93 -1.37
C ALA A 166 -29.86 5.21 -0.02
N TYR A 167 -28.67 4.78 0.38
CA TYR A 167 -28.44 4.14 1.68
C TYR A 167 -28.86 5.05 2.86
N LEU A 168 -28.48 6.33 2.83
CA LEU A 168 -28.88 7.25 3.91
C LEU A 168 -30.40 7.42 4.01
N ARG A 169 -31.12 7.43 2.88
CA ARG A 169 -32.59 7.48 2.89
C ARG A 169 -33.20 6.20 3.46
N GLU A 170 -32.63 5.02 3.14
CA GLU A 170 -33.04 3.74 3.71
C GLU A 170 -32.87 3.71 5.24
N GLU A 171 -31.78 4.29 5.74
CA GLU A 171 -31.51 4.46 7.18
C GLU A 171 -32.33 5.59 7.85
N GLY A 172 -33.28 6.20 7.12
CA GLY A 172 -34.19 7.20 7.66
C GLY A 172 -33.66 8.64 7.71
N TYR A 173 -32.53 8.93 7.07
CA TYR A 173 -32.02 10.30 6.97
C TYR A 173 -32.75 11.10 5.88
N THR A 174 -33.18 12.30 6.23
CA THR A 174 -33.64 13.30 5.26
C THR A 174 -32.44 13.99 4.61
N ILE A 175 -32.26 13.82 3.29
CA ILE A 175 -31.17 14.43 2.52
C ILE A 175 -31.73 15.53 1.62
N ALA A 176 -31.26 16.76 1.81
CA ALA A 176 -31.52 17.88 0.90
C ALA A 176 -30.30 18.09 -0.03
N PRO A 177 -30.48 18.08 -1.37
CA PRO A 177 -29.38 18.35 -2.28
C PRO A 177 -28.87 19.79 -2.13
N PRO A 178 -27.59 20.07 -2.44
CA PRO A 178 -27.07 21.43 -2.46
C PRO A 178 -27.83 22.29 -3.48
N GLN A 179 -27.95 23.60 -3.19
CA GLN A 179 -28.53 24.61 -4.08
C GLN A 179 -27.58 24.97 -5.23
#